data_AF-A0A955WC62-F1
#
_entry.id   AF-A0A955WC62-F1
#
_cell.length_a   1.000
_cell.length_b   1.000
_cell.length_c   1.000
_cell.angle_alpha   90.00
_cell.angle_beta   90.00
_cell.angle_gamma   90.00
#
_symmetry.space_group_name_H-M   'P 1'
#
loop_
_entity.id
_entity.type
_entity.pdbx_description
1 polymer ?
#
loop_
_entity_poly.entity_id
_entity_poly.type
_entity_poly.pdbx_seq_one_letter_code
_entity_poly.pdbx_strand_id
1 'polypeptide(L)'
;MTGGHARSTAQRVRAALLLGALFLAAGGVGCGGASEAEQGTTPRPTARQPDAAEAPADRSGDGGASDSSTPAQANPRALSMGATFGDLVTAVRTLDGLGASDSASGCLLRGGPLSPYVLEADLASAVHPIPEPPGDLEARLDGTRSPVVVLTRWAQHGTSGDIALVALSATPPPRPGPLAVVLLTREGAHLRRTDAAVPAAHSGPFPVARLGEHLPIVLEGTSGVLITAEARVPLSTLRAALGSVPGGSPPVILGLALLPGVRLPTSPAPDPSVHGLCPDTGLPAPAAGQRVGELSPDVLRAHLASMGEGAMRCFEFARGDAARGGRMRVLTRIGAQGRVTEACAASDELGDPTLRTCVLGVVRGVVFPAPVGGDYVDVALPLRLTPDHSAQQRPLCDG
;
A
#
# COMPACT_ATOMS: atom_id res chain seq x y z
N MET A 1 31.48 58.33 21.72
CA MET A 1 30.59 59.44 22.16
C MET A 1 29.16 58.97 22.02
N THR A 2 28.44 59.09 23.12
CA THR A 2 27.08 58.63 23.41
C THR A 2 26.03 59.32 22.54
N GLY A 3 25.14 58.54 21.94
CA GLY A 3 23.94 59.03 21.27
C GLY A 3 22.75 58.13 21.62
N GLY A 4 22.03 58.48 22.67
CA GLY A 4 20.74 57.87 23.00
C GLY A 4 19.62 58.64 22.32
N HIS A 5 18.62 57.93 21.80
CA HIS A 5 17.28 58.46 21.57
C HIS A 5 16.22 57.41 21.94
N ALA A 6 15.26 57.91 22.73
CA ALA A 6 14.14 57.22 23.31
C ALA A 6 12.93 57.19 22.35
N ARG A 7 11.86 56.53 22.85
CA ARG A 7 10.50 56.31 22.30
C ARG A 7 10.40 54.96 21.56
N SER A 8 9.36 54.15 21.69
CA SER A 8 8.00 54.39 22.15
C SER A 8 7.37 53.06 22.61
N THR A 9 6.65 53.12 23.72
CA THR A 9 5.68 52.12 24.20
C THR A 9 4.48 52.08 23.25
N ALA A 10 4.09 50.91 22.76
CA ALA A 10 2.77 50.66 22.15
C ALA A 10 2.43 49.15 22.15
N GLN A 11 1.99 48.69 23.32
CA GLN A 11 0.93 47.73 23.60
C GLN A 11 0.10 47.22 22.39
N ARG A 12 0.19 45.92 22.07
CA ARG A 12 -0.91 45.13 21.46
C ARG A 12 -0.93 43.68 21.98
N VAL A 13 -1.92 43.44 22.85
CA VAL A 13 -2.74 42.25 23.08
C VAL A 13 -2.21 40.90 22.56
N ARG A 14 -1.81 40.03 23.49
CA ARG A 14 -1.70 38.57 23.29
C ARG A 14 -3.04 37.92 23.66
N ALA A 15 -3.70 37.28 22.71
CA ALA A 15 -4.74 36.30 22.98
C ALA A 15 -4.07 34.92 23.09
N ALA A 16 -4.13 34.33 24.27
CA ALA A 16 -3.67 32.97 24.55
C ALA A 16 -4.79 31.99 24.22
N LEU A 17 -4.55 31.10 23.24
CA LEU A 17 -5.36 29.90 23.01
C LEU A 17 -4.65 28.73 23.70
N LEU A 18 -5.17 28.37 24.88
CA LEU A 18 -4.82 27.17 25.62
C LEU A 18 -5.46 25.95 24.93
N LEU A 19 -4.64 25.13 24.27
CA LEU A 19 -5.00 23.78 23.86
C LEU A 19 -4.68 22.83 25.03
N GLY A 20 -5.69 22.55 25.84
CA GLY A 20 -5.64 21.48 26.84
C GLY A 20 -5.86 20.13 26.17
N ALA A 21 -4.82 19.31 26.12
CA ALA A 21 -4.93 17.90 25.77
C ALA A 21 -5.37 17.12 27.03
N LEU A 22 -6.59 16.59 27.03
CA LEU A 22 -7.08 15.67 28.04
C LEU A 22 -7.11 14.26 27.43
N PHE A 23 -6.13 13.43 27.77
CA PHE A 23 -6.17 11.99 27.56
C PHE A 23 -6.86 11.35 28.77
N LEU A 24 -8.07 10.82 28.58
CA LEU A 24 -8.73 9.93 29.54
C LEU A 24 -8.68 8.50 28.98
N ALA A 25 -7.80 7.70 29.57
CA ALA A 25 -7.87 6.25 29.51
C ALA A 25 -8.94 5.79 30.51
N ALA A 26 -9.96 5.09 30.03
CA ALA A 26 -10.90 4.37 30.87
C ALA A 26 -10.97 2.92 30.38
N GLY A 27 -10.55 2.01 31.26
CA GLY A 27 -10.74 0.57 31.09
C GLY A 27 -12.21 0.20 31.26
N GLY A 28 -12.65 -0.79 30.48
CA GLY A 28 -13.98 -1.37 30.54
C GLY A 28 -13.87 -2.87 30.83
N VAL A 29 -14.40 -3.26 31.98
CA VAL A 29 -14.62 -4.62 32.46
C VAL A 29 -15.59 -5.36 31.53
N GLY A 30 -15.22 -6.55 31.07
CA GLY A 30 -16.09 -7.44 30.32
C GLY A 30 -16.94 -8.29 31.25
N CYS A 31 -18.26 -8.06 31.24
CA CYS A 31 -19.27 -8.99 31.75
C CYS A 31 -20.21 -9.38 30.61
N GLY A 32 -20.51 -10.67 30.52
CA GLY A 32 -21.22 -11.32 29.41
C GLY A 32 -22.72 -11.04 29.34
N GLY A 33 -23.30 -11.52 28.24
CA GLY A 33 -24.73 -11.60 28.00
C GLY A 33 -25.00 -12.44 26.76
N ALA A 34 -25.46 -13.68 26.97
CA ALA A 34 -26.06 -14.51 25.94
C ALA A 34 -27.40 -13.90 25.51
N SER A 35 -27.75 -13.99 24.23
CA SER A 35 -29.13 -13.82 23.77
C SER A 35 -29.39 -14.72 22.58
N GLU A 36 -30.41 -15.56 22.78
CA GLU A 36 -31.01 -16.51 21.88
C GLU A 36 -31.72 -15.85 20.68
N ALA A 37 -31.71 -16.61 19.59
CA ALA A 37 -32.74 -16.82 18.57
C ALA A 37 -33.72 -15.70 18.18
N GLU A 38 -33.73 -15.37 16.89
CA GLU A 38 -34.96 -15.49 16.07
C GLU A 38 -34.58 -15.65 14.58
N GLN A 39 -34.79 -16.85 14.03
CA GLN A 39 -34.65 -17.16 12.62
C GLN A 39 -35.95 -16.81 11.88
N GLY A 40 -35.98 -15.63 11.26
CA GLY A 40 -37.01 -15.23 10.32
C GLY A 40 -36.78 -15.85 8.95
N THR A 41 -37.51 -16.92 8.64
CA THR A 41 -37.50 -17.58 7.32
C THR A 41 -38.30 -16.73 6.32
N THR A 42 -37.65 -16.22 5.27
CA THR A 42 -38.33 -15.57 4.13
C THR A 42 -38.38 -16.51 2.93
N PRO A 43 -39.52 -16.62 2.22
CA PRO A 43 -39.68 -17.54 1.11
C PRO A 43 -39.04 -17.00 -0.17
N ARG A 44 -38.31 -17.88 -0.86
CA ARG A 44 -37.68 -17.67 -2.16
C ARG A 44 -38.72 -17.80 -3.29
N PRO A 45 -38.82 -16.88 -4.25
CA PRO A 45 -39.71 -17.04 -5.39
C PRO A 45 -39.13 -18.03 -6.40
N THR A 46 -39.90 -19.08 -6.68
CA THR A 46 -39.66 -20.09 -7.71
C THR A 46 -39.96 -19.50 -9.10
N ALA A 47 -38.91 -19.27 -9.89
CA ALA A 47 -39.05 -19.01 -11.32
C ALA A 47 -39.23 -20.34 -12.06
N ARG A 48 -40.30 -20.40 -12.84
CA ARG A 48 -40.83 -21.51 -13.62
C ARG A 48 -39.95 -21.73 -14.86
N GLN A 49 -39.34 -22.90 -14.99
CA GLN A 49 -38.60 -23.33 -16.18
C GLN A 49 -39.51 -24.24 -17.01
N PRO A 50 -39.70 -24.00 -18.33
CA PRO A 50 -40.53 -24.86 -19.17
C PRO A 50 -39.79 -26.12 -19.62
N ASP A 51 -40.54 -27.21 -19.61
CA ASP A 51 -40.18 -28.57 -19.97
C ASP A 51 -39.89 -28.79 -21.46
N ALA A 52 -39.06 -29.82 -21.67
CA ALA A 52 -39.13 -30.86 -22.71
C ALA A 52 -38.80 -30.52 -24.17
N ALA A 53 -37.67 -31.09 -24.62
CA ALA A 53 -37.65 -31.94 -25.80
C ALA A 53 -36.74 -33.15 -25.54
N GLU A 54 -37.36 -34.33 -25.62
CA GLU A 54 -36.83 -35.64 -25.29
C GLU A 54 -36.51 -36.43 -26.57
N ALA A 55 -35.52 -37.35 -26.47
CA ALA A 55 -35.20 -38.52 -27.30
C ALA A 55 -33.84 -38.50 -28.04
N PRO A 56 -33.22 -39.67 -28.34
CA PRO A 56 -33.27 -40.97 -27.66
C PRO A 56 -31.87 -41.53 -27.29
N ALA A 57 -31.91 -42.56 -26.44
CA ALA A 57 -30.81 -43.42 -26.02
C ALA A 57 -30.06 -44.08 -27.20
N ASP A 58 -28.73 -44.16 -27.12
CA ASP A 58 -28.00 -45.44 -27.19
C ASP A 58 -26.49 -45.25 -26.98
N ARG A 59 -25.90 -46.19 -26.22
CA ARG A 59 -24.48 -46.61 -26.14
C ARG A 59 -23.98 -46.73 -24.71
N SER A 60 -24.29 -47.89 -24.15
CA SER A 60 -23.41 -48.62 -23.25
C SER A 60 -21.98 -48.67 -23.83
N GLY A 61 -21.05 -47.98 -23.19
CA GLY A 61 -19.63 -47.98 -23.55
C GLY A 61 -18.82 -47.82 -22.28
N ASP A 62 -18.22 -48.94 -21.85
CA ASP A 62 -17.13 -49.12 -20.90
C ASP A 62 -16.86 -48.01 -19.87
N GLY A 63 -17.14 -48.36 -18.61
CA GLY A 63 -16.64 -47.70 -17.42
C GLY A 63 -15.12 -47.86 -17.28
N GLY A 64 -14.37 -47.15 -18.11
CA GLY A 64 -12.99 -46.82 -17.82
C GLY A 64 -12.97 -45.69 -16.80
N ALA A 65 -12.76 -46.04 -15.53
CA ALA A 65 -12.42 -45.11 -14.46
C ALA A 65 -11.16 -44.33 -14.89
N SER A 66 -11.38 -43.24 -15.61
CA SER A 66 -10.33 -42.27 -15.90
C SER A 66 -10.09 -41.55 -14.59
N ASP A 67 -9.08 -42.00 -13.86
CA ASP A 67 -8.42 -41.26 -12.79
C ASP A 67 -7.84 -39.97 -13.40
N SER A 68 -8.71 -39.01 -13.69
CA SER A 68 -8.36 -37.62 -13.94
C SER A 68 -8.00 -36.98 -12.60
N SER A 69 -6.93 -37.50 -12.00
CA SER A 69 -6.17 -36.80 -10.98
C SER A 69 -5.50 -35.62 -11.69
N THR A 70 -6.17 -34.48 -11.70
CA THR A 70 -5.52 -33.21 -12.04
C THR A 70 -4.29 -33.12 -11.14
N PRO A 71 -3.06 -33.14 -11.69
CA PRO A 71 -1.86 -33.13 -10.87
C PRO A 71 -1.95 -31.92 -9.95
N ALA A 72 -1.86 -32.16 -8.63
CA ALA A 72 -1.94 -31.12 -7.63
C ALA A 72 -1.02 -29.97 -8.06
N GLN A 73 -1.62 -28.84 -8.40
CA GLN A 73 -0.90 -27.71 -8.97
C GLN A 73 0.17 -27.30 -7.96
N ALA A 74 1.44 -27.47 -8.34
CA ALA A 74 2.56 -27.18 -7.45
C ALA A 74 2.42 -25.74 -6.93
N ASN A 75 2.55 -25.56 -5.61
CA ASN A 75 2.44 -24.24 -4.99
C ASN A 75 3.47 -23.29 -5.64
N PRO A 76 3.03 -22.24 -6.37
CA PRO A 76 3.94 -21.36 -7.11
C PRO A 76 4.87 -20.54 -6.21
N ARG A 77 4.60 -20.48 -4.89
CA ARG A 77 5.50 -19.83 -3.90
C ARG A 77 6.64 -20.72 -3.44
N ALA A 78 6.55 -22.04 -3.65
CA ALA A 78 7.58 -22.99 -3.22
C ALA A 78 8.74 -23.04 -4.22
N LEU A 79 9.95 -22.85 -3.73
CA LEU A 79 11.19 -22.76 -4.51
C LEU A 79 12.17 -23.82 -4.02
N SER A 80 12.87 -24.48 -4.95
CA SER A 80 13.82 -25.55 -4.61
C SER A 80 15.01 -25.03 -3.79
N MET A 81 15.73 -25.92 -3.11
CA MET A 81 16.93 -25.54 -2.33
C MET A 81 18.05 -24.93 -3.19
N GLY A 82 18.10 -25.30 -4.48
CA GLY A 82 19.05 -24.76 -5.46
C GLY A 82 18.50 -23.60 -6.30
N ALA A 83 17.34 -23.06 -5.92
CA ALA A 83 16.70 -21.99 -6.66
C ALA A 83 17.58 -20.74 -6.71
N THR A 84 17.42 -20.01 -7.80
CA THR A 84 18.10 -18.77 -8.13
C THR A 84 17.13 -17.59 -8.05
N PHE A 85 17.66 -16.39 -8.17
CA PHE A 85 16.84 -15.19 -8.28
C PHE A 85 15.93 -15.22 -9.52
N GLY A 86 16.37 -15.82 -10.62
CA GLY A 86 15.54 -16.06 -11.81
C GLY A 86 14.30 -16.91 -11.53
N ASP A 87 14.44 -17.96 -10.73
CA ASP A 87 13.32 -18.81 -10.31
C ASP A 87 12.34 -18.03 -9.43
N LEU A 88 12.84 -17.18 -8.53
CA LEU A 88 12.02 -16.29 -7.70
C LEU A 88 11.22 -15.29 -8.56
N VAL A 89 11.84 -14.65 -9.55
CA VAL A 89 11.12 -13.71 -10.44
C VAL A 89 10.07 -14.45 -11.29
N THR A 90 10.36 -15.69 -11.71
CA THR A 90 9.40 -16.55 -12.41
C THR A 90 8.19 -16.89 -11.53
N ALA A 91 8.43 -17.19 -10.25
CA ALA A 91 7.36 -17.40 -9.27
C ALA A 91 6.52 -16.12 -9.06
N VAL A 92 7.16 -14.96 -8.90
CA VAL A 92 6.47 -13.65 -8.80
C VAL A 92 5.57 -13.41 -10.01
N ARG A 93 6.07 -13.64 -11.24
CA ARG A 93 5.30 -13.50 -12.49
C ARG A 93 4.10 -14.44 -12.55
N THR A 94 4.31 -15.67 -12.11
CA THR A 94 3.24 -16.68 -12.07
C THR A 94 2.14 -16.26 -11.09
N LEU A 95 2.52 -15.78 -9.90
CA LEU A 95 1.58 -15.29 -8.89
C LEU A 95 0.82 -14.05 -9.36
N ASP A 96 1.51 -13.10 -9.99
CA ASP A 96 0.91 -11.90 -10.57
C ASP A 96 -0.13 -12.26 -11.65
N GLY A 97 0.23 -13.16 -12.57
CA GLY A 97 -0.69 -13.64 -13.62
C GLY A 97 -1.89 -14.43 -13.10
N LEU A 98 -1.79 -15.03 -11.91
CA LEU A 98 -2.88 -15.73 -11.23
C LEU A 98 -3.72 -14.81 -10.32
N GLY A 99 -3.32 -13.55 -10.13
CA GLY A 99 -3.94 -12.66 -9.14
C GLY A 99 -3.74 -13.14 -7.68
N ALA A 100 -2.68 -13.92 -7.43
CA ALA A 100 -2.38 -14.54 -6.14
C ALA A 100 -1.23 -13.82 -5.40
N SER A 101 -1.14 -12.50 -5.56
CA SER A 101 -0.05 -11.66 -5.06
C SER A 101 -0.03 -11.52 -3.54
N ASP A 102 -1.19 -11.56 -2.90
CA ASP A 102 -1.35 -11.32 -1.47
C ASP A 102 -0.70 -12.41 -0.60
N SER A 103 -0.12 -11.99 0.52
CA SER A 103 0.42 -12.89 1.55
C SER A 103 0.23 -12.32 2.95
N ALA A 104 -0.19 -13.16 3.90
CA ALA A 104 -0.38 -12.78 5.30
C ALA A 104 0.87 -12.96 6.18
N SER A 105 1.98 -13.43 5.62
CA SER A 105 3.17 -13.82 6.38
C SER A 105 3.98 -12.64 6.94
N GLY A 106 3.82 -11.44 6.35
CA GLY A 106 4.51 -10.23 6.83
C GLY A 106 6.04 -10.27 6.67
N CYS A 107 6.55 -11.07 5.75
CA CYS A 107 7.98 -11.25 5.50
C CYS A 107 8.24 -11.60 4.04
N LEU A 108 9.45 -11.32 3.54
CA LEU A 108 9.77 -11.51 2.12
C LEU A 108 10.07 -12.97 1.77
N LEU A 109 10.90 -13.64 2.58
CA LEU A 109 11.43 -14.96 2.24
C LEU A 109 11.57 -15.86 3.49
N ARG A 110 11.10 -17.10 3.35
CA ARG A 110 11.30 -18.21 4.31
C ARG A 110 12.17 -19.30 3.69
N GLY A 111 12.76 -20.16 4.52
CA GLY A 111 13.62 -21.27 4.08
C GLY A 111 15.10 -21.01 4.37
N GLY A 112 16.00 -21.91 3.97
CA GLY A 112 17.42 -21.77 4.33
C GLY A 112 18.33 -22.85 3.76
N PRO A 113 19.54 -23.02 4.30
CA PRO A 113 20.52 -23.97 3.75
C PRO A 113 20.04 -25.42 3.72
N LEU A 114 19.11 -25.78 4.61
CA LEU A 114 18.60 -27.15 4.79
C LEU A 114 17.10 -27.27 4.50
N SER A 115 16.45 -26.20 4.02
CA SER A 115 15.01 -26.21 3.75
C SER A 115 14.70 -25.48 2.44
N PRO A 116 13.72 -25.98 1.65
CA PRO A 116 13.24 -25.27 0.47
C PRO A 116 12.86 -23.82 0.80
N TYR A 117 13.02 -22.94 -0.17
CA TYR A 117 12.63 -21.55 -0.03
C TYR A 117 11.13 -21.39 -0.27
N VAL A 118 10.51 -20.42 0.40
CA VAL A 118 9.13 -20.02 0.14
C VAL A 118 9.07 -18.51 0.01
N LEU A 119 8.53 -18.04 -1.11
CA LEU A 119 8.23 -16.63 -1.33
C LEU A 119 6.99 -16.24 -0.52
N GLU A 120 7.25 -15.66 0.65
CA GLU A 120 6.22 -15.22 1.60
C GLU A 120 5.81 -13.77 1.38
N ALA A 121 6.47 -13.09 0.44
CA ALA A 121 6.21 -11.68 0.18
C ALA A 121 4.78 -11.45 -0.33
N ASP A 122 4.16 -10.38 0.16
CA ASP A 122 3.08 -9.71 -0.54
C ASP A 122 3.68 -8.99 -1.77
N LEU A 123 3.05 -9.11 -2.94
CA LEU A 123 3.62 -8.70 -4.23
C LEU A 123 2.89 -7.49 -4.80
N ALA A 124 3.66 -6.49 -5.25
CA ALA A 124 3.12 -5.29 -5.88
C ALA A 124 4.14 -4.71 -6.87
N SER A 125 4.12 -5.23 -8.10
CA SER A 125 4.98 -4.71 -9.17
C SER A 125 4.53 -3.32 -9.62
N ALA A 126 5.49 -2.45 -9.94
CA ALA A 126 5.19 -1.16 -10.59
C ALA A 126 5.04 -1.30 -12.12
N VAL A 127 5.41 -2.44 -12.71
CA VAL A 127 5.40 -2.68 -14.15
C VAL A 127 4.72 -4.02 -14.48
N HIS A 128 3.93 -4.02 -15.56
CA HIS A 128 3.34 -5.23 -16.13
C HIS A 128 3.51 -5.21 -17.67
N PRO A 129 3.93 -6.33 -18.29
CA PRO A 129 4.37 -7.56 -17.63
C PRO A 129 5.70 -7.36 -16.86
N ILE A 130 5.92 -8.14 -15.81
CA ILE A 130 7.18 -8.13 -15.06
C ILE A 130 8.28 -8.72 -15.97
N PRO A 131 9.40 -8.02 -16.19
CA PRO A 131 10.46 -8.47 -17.09
C PRO A 131 11.29 -9.62 -16.50
N GLU A 132 12.13 -10.22 -17.33
CA GLU A 132 13.14 -11.17 -16.88
C GLU A 132 14.28 -10.47 -16.13
N PRO A 133 14.88 -11.11 -15.11
CA PRO A 133 16.07 -10.58 -14.47
C PRO A 133 17.28 -10.60 -15.42
N PRO A 134 18.15 -9.58 -15.38
CA PRO A 134 19.36 -9.55 -16.18
C PRO A 134 20.29 -10.70 -15.78
N GLY A 135 20.94 -11.30 -16.78
CA GLY A 135 21.94 -12.35 -16.57
C GLY A 135 23.32 -11.84 -16.16
N ASP A 136 23.60 -10.56 -16.41
CA ASP A 136 24.85 -9.86 -16.13
C ASP A 136 24.52 -8.39 -15.82
N LEU A 137 24.68 -8.00 -14.54
CA LEU A 137 24.61 -6.63 -14.05
C LEU A 137 26.01 -6.02 -13.86
N GLU A 138 27.04 -6.87 -13.75
CA GLU A 138 28.42 -6.45 -13.51
C GLU A 138 28.90 -5.44 -14.55
N ALA A 139 28.67 -5.73 -15.84
CA ALA A 139 29.05 -4.84 -16.93
C ALA A 139 28.43 -3.43 -16.85
N ARG A 140 27.32 -3.27 -16.12
CA ARG A 140 26.65 -1.97 -15.90
C ARG A 140 27.12 -1.26 -14.64
N LEU A 141 27.55 -2.04 -13.65
CA LEU A 141 28.05 -1.54 -12.37
C LEU A 141 29.50 -1.09 -12.49
N ASP A 142 30.25 -1.68 -13.42
CA ASP A 142 31.61 -1.29 -13.78
C ASP A 142 31.61 0.10 -14.41
N GLY A 143 32.12 1.07 -13.64
CA GLY A 143 32.31 2.46 -14.09
C GLY A 143 31.22 3.43 -13.66
N THR A 144 30.07 2.98 -13.17
CA THR A 144 28.98 3.87 -12.73
C THR A 144 28.73 3.74 -11.22
N ARG A 145 29.17 4.76 -10.46
CA ARG A 145 28.72 4.99 -9.07
C ARG A 145 27.51 5.93 -9.03
N SER A 146 26.89 6.13 -10.19
CA SER A 146 25.74 6.99 -10.39
C SER A 146 24.60 6.59 -9.46
N PRO A 147 23.76 7.55 -9.05
CA PRO A 147 22.48 7.25 -8.44
C PRO A 147 21.67 6.29 -9.31
N VAL A 148 20.72 5.60 -8.69
CA VAL A 148 19.79 4.70 -9.37
C VAL A 148 18.37 5.23 -9.30
N VAL A 149 17.54 4.81 -10.25
CA VAL A 149 16.10 5.11 -10.22
C VAL A 149 15.36 3.85 -9.76
N VAL A 150 14.49 3.99 -8.77
CA VAL A 150 13.64 2.89 -8.29
C VAL A 150 12.18 3.24 -8.51
N LEU A 151 11.45 2.37 -9.19
CA LEU A 151 10.01 2.44 -9.33
C LEU A 151 9.34 1.54 -8.32
N THR A 152 8.44 2.10 -7.52
CA THR A 152 7.53 1.36 -6.67
C THR A 152 6.10 1.54 -7.19
N ARG A 153 5.14 0.76 -6.67
CA ARG A 153 3.71 0.97 -6.97
C ARG A 153 3.26 2.42 -6.68
N TRP A 154 3.89 3.05 -5.69
CA TRP A 154 3.47 4.34 -5.13
C TRP A 154 4.19 5.53 -5.76
N ALA A 155 5.48 5.40 -6.02
CA ALA A 155 6.34 6.52 -6.41
C ALA A 155 7.61 6.06 -7.14
N GLN A 156 8.20 7.01 -7.86
CA GLN A 156 9.57 6.94 -8.35
C GLN A 156 10.52 7.57 -7.33
N HIS A 157 11.60 6.87 -7.00
CA HIS A 157 12.71 7.37 -6.19
C HIS A 157 13.92 7.61 -7.08
N GLY A 158 14.53 8.78 -6.94
CA GLY A 158 15.61 9.24 -7.82
C GLY A 158 15.10 9.84 -9.13
N THR A 159 15.81 10.83 -9.64
CA THR A 159 15.44 11.58 -10.86
C THR A 159 16.27 11.18 -12.07
N SER A 160 17.44 10.60 -11.85
CA SER A 160 18.38 10.19 -12.89
C SER A 160 19.23 9.03 -12.40
N GLY A 161 19.65 8.17 -13.34
CA GLY A 161 20.49 7.02 -13.06
C GLY A 161 20.63 6.10 -14.27
N ASP A 162 21.77 5.43 -14.35
CA ASP A 162 22.10 4.47 -15.43
C ASP A 162 21.41 3.10 -15.21
N ILE A 163 20.91 2.89 -13.99
CA ILE A 163 20.19 1.69 -13.58
C ILE A 163 18.81 2.10 -13.09
N ALA A 164 17.80 1.58 -13.76
CA ALA A 164 16.41 1.61 -13.31
C ALA A 164 16.05 0.27 -12.68
N LEU A 165 15.34 0.31 -11.57
CA LEU A 165 14.92 -0.83 -10.76
C LEU A 165 13.41 -0.74 -10.57
N VAL A 166 12.75 -1.88 -10.44
CA VAL A 166 11.33 -1.95 -10.07
C VAL A 166 11.16 -2.79 -8.80
N ALA A 167 10.34 -2.33 -7.87
CA ALA A 167 9.93 -3.12 -6.72
C ALA A 167 9.00 -4.26 -7.17
N LEU A 168 9.23 -5.45 -6.64
CA LEU A 168 8.40 -6.64 -6.85
C LEU A 168 7.51 -6.93 -5.63
N SER A 169 7.97 -6.60 -4.43
CA SER A 169 7.20 -6.78 -3.19
C SER A 169 6.40 -5.53 -2.85
N ALA A 170 5.24 -5.72 -2.21
CA ALA A 170 4.48 -4.65 -1.59
C ALA A 170 5.34 -3.88 -0.60
N THR A 171 5.25 -2.56 -0.69
CA THR A 171 5.91 -1.65 0.24
C THR A 171 4.84 -0.80 0.90
N PRO A 172 5.00 -0.44 2.18
CA PRO A 172 4.18 0.64 2.70
C PRO A 172 4.45 1.89 1.85
N PRO A 173 3.45 2.74 1.63
CA PRO A 173 3.65 4.01 0.94
C PRO A 173 4.87 4.73 1.50
N PRO A 174 5.85 5.04 0.64
CA PRO A 174 7.17 5.41 1.12
C PRO A 174 7.12 6.74 1.86
N ARG A 175 7.91 6.84 2.92
CA ARG A 175 8.29 8.16 3.43
C ARG A 175 9.12 8.86 2.34
N PRO A 176 8.92 10.15 2.08
CA PRO A 176 9.79 10.88 1.17
C PRO A 176 11.23 10.73 1.65
N GLY A 177 12.11 10.37 0.73
CA GLY A 177 13.51 10.09 1.06
C GLY A 177 14.19 9.18 0.05
N PRO A 178 15.52 9.07 0.16
CA PRO A 178 16.31 8.19 -0.67
C PRO A 178 16.12 6.72 -0.29
N LEU A 179 16.30 5.83 -1.25
CA LEU A 179 16.42 4.40 -0.99
C LEU A 179 17.88 3.98 -1.03
N ALA A 180 18.27 3.11 -0.09
CA ALA A 180 19.47 2.30 -0.23
C ALA A 180 19.16 1.14 -1.19
N VAL A 181 20.12 0.81 -2.06
CA VAL A 181 19.98 -0.29 -3.01
C VAL A 181 21.15 -1.25 -2.87
N VAL A 182 20.84 -2.53 -2.68
CA VAL A 182 21.78 -3.65 -2.66
C VAL A 182 21.61 -4.44 -3.96
N LEU A 183 22.64 -4.48 -4.80
CA LEU A 183 22.66 -5.29 -6.02
C LEU A 183 23.59 -6.48 -5.81
N LEU A 184 23.06 -7.69 -5.93
CA LEU A 184 23.82 -8.92 -5.81
C LEU A 184 24.20 -9.45 -7.20
N THR A 185 25.48 -9.67 -7.39
CA THR A 185 26.07 -10.20 -8.63
C THR A 185 26.91 -11.45 -8.32
N ARG A 186 27.59 -12.02 -9.30
CA ARG A 186 28.53 -13.13 -9.07
C ARG A 186 29.82 -12.66 -8.41
N GLU A 187 30.20 -11.40 -8.59
CA GLU A 187 31.40 -10.80 -7.97
C GLU A 187 31.17 -10.36 -6.52
N GLY A 188 29.92 -10.12 -6.11
CA GLY A 188 29.57 -9.79 -4.74
C GLY A 188 28.36 -8.87 -4.62
N ALA A 189 28.32 -8.10 -3.54
CA ALA A 189 27.32 -7.07 -3.33
C ALA A 189 27.86 -5.69 -3.73
N HIS A 190 27.01 -4.90 -4.39
CA HIS A 190 27.23 -3.50 -4.70
C HIS A 190 26.16 -2.65 -4.02
N LEU A 191 26.57 -1.49 -3.51
CA LEU A 191 25.65 -0.53 -2.88
C LEU A 191 25.46 0.71 -3.74
N ARG A 192 24.22 1.16 -3.84
CA ARG A 192 23.82 2.41 -4.50
C ARG A 192 22.79 3.16 -3.65
N ARG A 193 22.56 4.42 -3.99
CA ARG A 193 21.45 5.23 -3.46
C ARG A 193 20.71 5.91 -4.60
N THR A 194 19.49 6.35 -4.34
CA THR A 194 18.67 7.06 -5.33
C THR A 194 18.92 8.56 -5.39
N ASP A 195 19.59 9.14 -4.38
CA ASP A 195 19.84 10.58 -4.25
C ASP A 195 21.29 10.99 -4.53
N ALA A 196 22.25 10.12 -4.25
CA ALA A 196 23.67 10.44 -4.33
C ALA A 196 24.52 9.22 -4.68
N ALA A 197 25.73 9.48 -5.17
CA ALA A 197 26.74 8.45 -5.35
C ALA A 197 27.22 7.91 -3.99
N VAL A 198 27.42 6.60 -3.90
CA VAL A 198 28.01 5.95 -2.72
C VAL A 198 29.54 6.07 -2.79
N PRO A 199 30.24 6.43 -1.70
CA PRO A 199 31.70 6.51 -1.71
C PRO A 199 32.35 5.19 -2.14
N ALA A 200 33.50 5.28 -2.81
CA ALA A 200 34.20 4.13 -3.41
C ALA A 200 34.40 2.94 -2.45
N ALA A 201 34.78 3.24 -1.21
CA ALA A 201 35.05 2.24 -0.18
C ALA A 201 33.79 1.45 0.25
N HIS A 202 32.59 1.92 -0.10
CA HIS A 202 31.31 1.30 0.25
C HIS A 202 30.46 0.93 -0.97
N SER A 203 30.92 1.19 -2.20
CA SER A 203 30.12 0.95 -3.42
C SER A 203 30.15 -0.50 -3.93
N GLY A 204 31.07 -1.33 -3.41
CA GLY A 204 31.33 -2.69 -3.88
C GLY A 204 32.14 -2.75 -5.19
N PRO A 205 32.45 -3.98 -5.68
CA PRO A 205 31.99 -5.26 -5.13
C PRO A 205 32.65 -5.62 -3.80
N PHE A 206 31.91 -6.28 -2.91
CA PHE A 206 32.45 -6.94 -1.73
C PHE A 206 31.71 -8.25 -1.43
N PRO A 207 32.32 -9.21 -0.70
CA PRO A 207 31.64 -10.45 -0.32
C PRO A 207 30.36 -10.17 0.48
N VAL A 208 29.27 -10.88 0.22
CA VAL A 208 27.97 -10.68 0.90
C VAL A 208 28.07 -10.81 2.42
N ALA A 209 28.99 -11.65 2.93
CA ALA A 209 29.24 -11.78 4.36
C ALA A 209 29.74 -10.48 5.04
N ARG A 210 30.29 -9.53 4.26
CA ARG A 210 30.74 -8.22 4.76
C ARG A 210 29.70 -7.11 4.55
N LEU A 211 28.52 -7.43 4.00
CA LEU A 211 27.48 -6.43 3.71
C LEU A 211 27.06 -5.63 4.95
N GLY A 212 27.00 -6.28 6.13
CA GLY A 212 26.69 -5.62 7.40
C GLY A 212 27.67 -4.52 7.82
N GLU A 213 28.93 -4.56 7.34
CA GLU A 213 29.93 -3.52 7.61
C GLU A 213 29.67 -2.23 6.81
N HIS A 214 29.09 -2.36 5.62
CA HIS A 214 28.89 -1.24 4.69
C HIS A 214 27.47 -0.67 4.73
N LEU A 215 26.47 -1.49 5.09
CA LEU A 215 25.06 -1.08 5.11
C LEU A 215 24.77 0.16 5.98
N PRO A 216 25.25 0.29 7.24
CA PRO A 216 24.89 1.43 8.08
C PRO A 216 25.16 2.80 7.44
N ILE A 217 26.24 2.90 6.66
CA ILE A 217 26.66 4.13 5.97
C ILE A 217 25.70 4.48 4.84
N VAL A 218 25.20 3.46 4.12
CA VAL A 218 24.28 3.69 2.99
C VAL A 218 22.84 3.88 3.49
N LEU A 219 22.49 3.28 4.63
CA LEU A 219 21.16 3.38 5.24
C LEU A 219 20.89 4.74 5.90
N GLU A 220 21.92 5.52 6.23
CA GLU A 220 21.76 6.81 6.88
C GLU A 220 20.86 7.76 6.05
N GLY A 221 19.74 8.17 6.67
CA GLY A 221 18.74 9.05 6.06
C GLY A 221 17.84 8.40 5.01
N THR A 222 17.91 7.07 4.83
CA THR A 222 17.07 6.38 3.82
C THR A 222 15.69 6.03 4.34
N SER A 223 14.71 5.99 3.44
CA SER A 223 13.32 5.63 3.74
C SER A 223 12.99 4.16 3.45
N GLY A 224 13.91 3.40 2.86
CA GLY A 224 13.75 2.00 2.50
C GLY A 224 15.04 1.38 1.97
N VAL A 225 15.06 0.05 1.90
CA VAL A 225 16.16 -0.74 1.35
C VAL A 225 15.62 -1.62 0.24
N LEU A 226 16.09 -1.45 -0.98
CA LEU A 226 15.78 -2.34 -2.10
C LEU A 226 16.92 -3.34 -2.29
N ILE A 227 16.60 -4.62 -2.34
CA ILE A 227 17.54 -5.69 -2.66
C ILE A 227 17.13 -6.34 -3.97
N THR A 228 18.08 -6.45 -4.90
CA THR A 228 17.92 -7.11 -6.19
C THR A 228 19.12 -8.00 -6.49
N ALA A 229 19.01 -8.88 -7.48
CA ALA A 229 20.10 -9.73 -7.89
C ALA A 229 20.07 -10.03 -9.41
N GLU A 230 21.19 -10.52 -9.93
CA GLU A 230 21.22 -11.17 -11.24
C GLU A 230 20.48 -12.50 -11.24
N ALA A 231 19.99 -12.90 -12.41
CA ALA A 231 19.19 -14.12 -12.58
C ALA A 231 19.83 -15.38 -11.97
N ARG A 232 21.16 -15.52 -12.06
CA ARG A 232 21.90 -16.72 -11.62
C ARG A 232 22.32 -16.71 -10.16
N VAL A 233 22.06 -15.63 -9.41
CA VAL A 233 22.44 -15.55 -8.00
C VAL A 233 21.60 -16.56 -7.19
N PRO A 234 22.21 -17.46 -6.41
CA PRO A 234 21.48 -18.40 -5.56
C PRO A 234 20.64 -17.69 -4.49
N LEU A 235 19.46 -18.24 -4.16
CA LEU A 235 18.62 -17.68 -3.09
C LEU A 235 19.28 -17.74 -1.71
N SER A 236 20.25 -18.63 -1.50
CA SER A 236 21.07 -18.62 -0.28
C SER A 236 21.88 -17.32 -0.12
N THR A 237 22.41 -16.79 -1.22
CA THR A 237 23.11 -15.50 -1.27
C THR A 237 22.14 -14.35 -1.01
N LEU A 238 20.95 -14.36 -1.65
CA LEU A 238 19.90 -13.37 -1.39
C LEU A 238 19.46 -13.39 0.08
N ARG A 239 19.23 -14.58 0.65
CA ARG A 239 18.88 -14.74 2.07
C ARG A 239 19.98 -14.19 2.99
N ALA A 240 21.25 -14.47 2.70
CA ALA A 240 22.36 -13.93 3.49
C ALA A 240 22.39 -12.39 3.44
N ALA A 241 22.12 -11.80 2.28
CA ALA A 241 22.01 -10.35 2.14
C ALA A 241 20.83 -9.77 2.93
N LEU A 242 19.64 -10.39 2.83
CA LEU A 242 18.45 -10.03 3.60
C LEU A 242 18.71 -10.11 5.11
N GLY A 243 19.40 -11.16 5.56
CA GLY A 243 19.78 -11.35 6.97
C GLY A 243 20.86 -10.38 7.47
N SER A 244 21.54 -9.67 6.56
CA SER A 244 22.54 -8.65 6.92
C SER A 244 21.91 -7.28 7.18
N VAL A 245 20.63 -7.08 6.86
CA VAL A 245 19.92 -5.83 7.11
C VAL A 245 19.70 -5.68 8.63
N PRO A 246 20.20 -4.60 9.27
CA PRO A 246 20.07 -4.43 10.70
C PRO A 246 18.61 -4.43 11.19
N GLY A 247 18.35 -4.97 12.38
CA GLY A 247 17.05 -4.84 13.03
C GLY A 247 16.67 -3.36 13.22
N GLY A 248 15.41 -3.01 12.98
CA GLY A 248 14.94 -1.62 13.03
C GLY A 248 15.30 -0.77 11.80
N SER A 249 15.90 -1.37 10.76
CA SER A 249 16.12 -0.71 9.47
C SER A 249 14.79 -0.29 8.83
N PRO A 250 14.86 0.64 7.85
CA PRO A 250 13.72 0.94 6.98
C PRO A 250 13.14 -0.31 6.30
N PRO A 251 11.90 -0.25 5.78
CA PRO A 251 11.27 -1.36 5.06
C PRO A 251 12.18 -1.94 3.98
N VAL A 252 12.24 -3.27 3.90
CA VAL A 252 13.01 -4.00 2.89
C VAL A 252 12.11 -4.38 1.72
N ILE A 253 12.63 -4.23 0.51
CA ILE A 253 11.91 -4.34 -0.75
C ILE A 253 12.67 -5.34 -1.62
N LEU A 254 11.98 -6.36 -2.14
CA LEU A 254 12.52 -7.15 -3.26
C LEU A 254 12.35 -6.33 -4.54
N GLY A 255 13.40 -6.18 -5.32
CA GLY A 255 13.35 -5.46 -6.58
C GLY A 255 14.03 -6.19 -7.73
N LEU A 256 13.86 -5.66 -8.92
CA LEU A 256 14.34 -6.20 -10.19
C LEU A 256 15.02 -5.09 -10.99
N ALA A 257 16.25 -5.31 -11.43
CA ALA A 257 16.91 -4.39 -12.34
C ALA A 257 16.34 -4.50 -13.76
N LEU A 258 15.97 -3.36 -14.34
CA LEU A 258 15.47 -3.28 -15.70
C LEU A 258 16.63 -3.25 -16.69
N LEU A 259 16.48 -3.91 -17.83
CA LEU A 259 17.46 -3.89 -18.93
C LEU A 259 17.70 -2.44 -19.44
N PRO A 260 18.89 -2.15 -20.00
CA PRO A 260 19.14 -0.87 -20.65
C PRO A 260 18.10 -0.56 -21.74
N GLY A 261 17.71 0.71 -21.86
CA GLY A 261 16.76 1.15 -22.89
C GLY A 261 15.29 0.89 -22.58
N VAL A 262 14.95 0.27 -21.45
CA VAL A 262 13.56 0.19 -20.97
C VAL A 262 13.06 1.61 -20.70
N ARG A 263 12.11 2.08 -21.52
CA ARG A 263 11.45 3.36 -21.32
C ARG A 263 10.45 3.23 -20.20
N LEU A 264 10.67 3.97 -19.13
CA LEU A 264 9.69 4.10 -18.07
C LEU A 264 8.55 4.99 -18.56
N PRO A 265 7.28 4.64 -18.30
CA PRO A 265 6.19 5.55 -18.57
C PRO A 265 6.44 6.85 -17.79
N THR A 266 6.28 7.99 -18.45
CA THR A 266 6.24 9.27 -17.75
C THR A 266 5.12 9.21 -16.73
N SER A 267 5.43 9.55 -15.47
CA SER A 267 4.41 9.66 -14.43
C SER A 267 3.29 10.56 -14.96
N PRO A 268 2.03 10.11 -14.97
CA PRO A 268 0.94 10.94 -15.45
C PRO A 268 0.94 12.24 -14.63
N ALA A 269 0.81 13.37 -15.32
CA ALA A 269 0.65 14.64 -14.63
C ALA A 269 -0.57 14.53 -13.69
N PRO A 270 -0.52 15.13 -12.50
CA PRO A 270 -1.69 15.17 -11.62
C PRO A 270 -2.87 15.69 -12.42
N ASP A 271 -3.94 14.91 -12.52
CA ASP A 271 -5.18 15.38 -13.12
C ASP A 271 -5.74 16.47 -12.20
N PRO A 272 -5.80 17.75 -12.64
CA PRO A 272 -6.31 18.83 -11.80
C PRO A 272 -7.83 18.76 -11.63
N SER A 273 -8.48 17.64 -12.01
CA SER A 273 -9.92 17.51 -11.96
C SER A 273 -10.48 17.85 -10.57
N VAL A 274 -11.39 18.83 -10.58
CA VAL A 274 -12.10 19.37 -9.41
C VAL A 274 -13.16 18.37 -8.91
N HIS A 275 -13.23 17.17 -9.50
CA HIS A 275 -14.23 16.16 -9.15
C HIS A 275 -14.12 15.78 -7.68
N GLY A 276 -15.26 15.87 -7.00
CA GLY A 276 -15.38 15.59 -5.57
C GLY A 276 -14.99 16.73 -4.64
N LEU A 277 -14.41 17.83 -5.12
CA LEU A 277 -14.23 19.03 -4.30
C LEU A 277 -15.57 19.77 -4.17
N CYS A 278 -15.79 20.40 -3.01
CA CYS A 278 -16.93 21.29 -2.85
C CYS A 278 -16.73 22.54 -3.71
N PRO A 279 -17.80 23.11 -4.31
CA PRO A 279 -17.73 24.46 -4.84
C PRO A 279 -17.42 25.45 -3.71
N ASP A 280 -16.97 26.66 -4.03
CA ASP A 280 -16.60 27.69 -3.05
C ASP A 280 -17.74 28.03 -2.06
N THR A 281 -18.99 27.77 -2.46
CA THR A 281 -20.19 27.97 -1.66
C THR A 281 -20.51 26.81 -0.69
N GLY A 282 -19.77 25.71 -0.71
CA GLY A 282 -20.01 24.52 0.12
C GLY A 282 -21.03 23.54 -0.50
N LEU A 283 -21.85 22.89 0.34
CA LEU A 283 -22.89 21.98 -0.15
C LEU A 283 -23.98 22.76 -0.92
N PRO A 284 -24.64 22.14 -1.92
CA PRO A 284 -25.81 22.73 -2.56
C PRO A 284 -26.87 23.10 -1.51
N ALA A 285 -27.57 24.21 -1.73
CA ALA A 285 -28.66 24.63 -0.84
C ALA A 285 -29.73 23.52 -0.72
N PRO A 286 -30.32 23.29 0.46
CA PRO A 286 -31.41 22.33 0.63
C PRO A 286 -32.65 22.77 -0.15
N ALA A 287 -33.56 21.84 -0.41
CA ALA A 287 -34.83 22.18 -1.03
C ALA A 287 -35.66 23.10 -0.11
N ALA A 288 -36.44 24.00 -0.70
CA ALA A 288 -37.27 24.94 0.06
C ALA A 288 -38.21 24.18 1.01
N GLY A 289 -38.24 24.59 2.28
CA GLY A 289 -39.10 24.00 3.31
C GLY A 289 -38.50 22.81 4.07
N GLN A 290 -37.32 22.30 3.68
CA GLN A 290 -36.61 21.31 4.49
C GLN A 290 -36.11 21.92 5.80
N ARG A 291 -36.30 21.22 6.91
CA ARG A 291 -35.85 21.65 8.24
C ARG A 291 -34.53 20.99 8.62
N VAL A 292 -33.64 21.77 9.23
CA VAL A 292 -32.41 21.24 9.83
C VAL A 292 -32.77 20.49 11.10
N GLY A 293 -32.31 19.25 11.22
CA GLY A 293 -32.38 18.44 12.42
C GLY A 293 -31.02 18.34 13.12
N GLU A 294 -30.95 17.47 14.11
CA GLU A 294 -29.76 17.27 14.93
C GLU A 294 -29.31 15.81 14.94
N LEU A 295 -27.98 15.61 14.94
CA LEU A 295 -27.33 14.33 15.23
C LEU A 295 -26.24 14.57 16.25
N SER A 296 -26.14 13.70 17.26
CA SER A 296 -25.12 13.85 18.29
C SER A 296 -23.71 13.52 17.74
N PRO A 297 -22.65 14.20 18.21
CA PRO A 297 -21.29 13.90 17.80
C PRO A 297 -20.84 12.46 18.10
N ASP A 298 -21.35 11.83 19.17
CA ASP A 298 -21.05 10.44 19.51
C ASP A 298 -21.62 9.47 18.47
N VAL A 299 -22.85 9.71 18.01
CA VAL A 299 -23.50 8.90 16.97
C VAL A 299 -22.74 9.01 15.66
N LEU A 300 -22.31 10.23 15.28
CA LEU A 300 -21.49 10.45 14.10
C LEU A 300 -20.17 9.67 14.20
N ARG A 301 -19.44 9.80 15.31
CA ARG A 301 -18.16 9.09 15.51
C ARG A 301 -18.30 7.57 15.44
N ALA A 302 -19.35 7.00 16.04
CA ALA A 302 -19.59 5.56 16.03
C ALA A 302 -19.79 5.01 14.60
N HIS A 303 -20.52 5.73 13.75
CA HIS A 303 -20.77 5.32 12.36
C HIS A 303 -19.58 5.57 11.44
N LEU A 304 -18.75 6.58 11.72
CA LEU A 304 -17.52 6.79 10.94
C LEU A 304 -16.47 5.70 11.20
N ALA A 305 -16.48 5.07 12.38
CA ALA A 305 -15.53 4.00 12.70
C ALA A 305 -15.70 2.77 11.78
N SER A 306 -16.91 2.47 11.31
CA SER A 306 -17.16 1.36 10.39
C SER A 306 -16.67 1.61 8.97
N MET A 307 -16.32 2.85 8.63
CA MET A 307 -15.76 3.17 7.31
C MET A 307 -14.34 2.66 7.11
N GLY A 308 -13.64 2.28 8.19
CA GLY A 308 -12.21 1.97 8.17
C GLY A 308 -11.82 1.06 7.02
N GLU A 309 -12.39 -0.14 6.94
CA GLU A 309 -12.08 -1.11 5.87
C GLU A 309 -12.38 -0.59 4.46
N GLY A 310 -13.50 0.12 4.28
CA GLY A 310 -13.86 0.71 2.99
C GLY A 310 -12.88 1.79 2.55
N ALA A 311 -12.48 2.66 3.49
CA ALA A 311 -11.49 3.69 3.24
C ALA A 311 -10.09 3.10 3.00
N MET A 312 -9.74 1.99 3.66
CA MET A 312 -8.48 1.30 3.44
C MET A 312 -8.36 0.77 2.01
N ARG A 313 -9.43 0.19 1.45
CA ARG A 313 -9.45 -0.23 0.04
C ARG A 313 -9.21 0.92 -0.94
N CYS A 314 -9.57 2.15 -0.58
CA CYS A 314 -9.31 3.29 -1.45
C CYS A 314 -7.82 3.57 -1.66
N PHE A 315 -6.95 3.17 -0.72
CA PHE A 315 -5.50 3.29 -0.88
C PHE A 315 -4.94 2.43 -2.01
N GLU A 316 -5.65 1.42 -2.49
CA GLU A 316 -5.23 0.64 -3.67
C GLU A 316 -5.04 1.52 -4.92
N PHE A 317 -5.79 2.63 -4.99
CA PHE A 317 -5.75 3.60 -6.08
C PHE A 317 -4.83 4.79 -5.82
N ALA A 318 -4.36 4.97 -4.58
CA ALA A 318 -3.57 6.14 -4.20
C ALA A 318 -2.24 6.18 -4.95
N ARG A 319 -1.86 7.36 -5.44
CA ARG A 319 -0.57 7.57 -6.12
C ARG A 319 0.24 8.68 -5.47
N GLY A 320 1.56 8.62 -5.64
CA GLY A 320 2.47 9.65 -5.19
C GLY A 320 2.32 9.98 -3.70
N ASP A 321 2.14 11.26 -3.41
CA ASP A 321 2.05 11.78 -2.05
C ASP A 321 0.80 11.32 -1.29
N ALA A 322 -0.31 11.07 -2.00
CA ALA A 322 -1.58 10.64 -1.43
C ALA A 322 -1.50 9.25 -0.78
N ALA A 323 -0.62 8.39 -1.30
CA ALA A 323 -0.40 7.06 -0.74
C ALA A 323 0.08 7.12 0.72
N ARG A 324 0.74 8.22 1.14
CA ARG A 324 1.17 8.42 2.52
C ARG A 324 0.03 8.70 3.50
N GLY A 325 -1.18 8.85 2.98
CA GLY A 325 -2.32 9.33 3.73
C GLY A 325 -2.26 10.84 3.93
N GLY A 326 -3.19 11.35 4.72
CA GLY A 326 -3.38 12.78 4.89
C GLY A 326 -4.70 13.10 5.55
N ARG A 327 -5.06 14.39 5.55
CA ARG A 327 -6.33 14.85 6.07
C ARG A 327 -7.25 15.27 4.95
N MET A 328 -8.52 14.94 5.10
CA MET A 328 -9.59 15.40 4.22
C MET A 328 -10.76 15.86 5.07
N ARG A 329 -11.30 17.04 4.78
CA ARG A 329 -12.51 17.55 5.42
C ARG A 329 -13.67 17.39 4.46
N VAL A 330 -14.58 16.48 4.77
CA VAL A 330 -15.73 16.17 3.93
C VAL A 330 -16.94 16.91 4.46
N LEU A 331 -17.62 17.69 3.61
CA LEU A 331 -18.96 18.16 3.90
C LEU A 331 -19.96 17.12 3.45
N THR A 332 -20.94 16.83 4.28
CA THR A 332 -21.93 15.80 4.03
C THR A 332 -23.31 16.27 4.47
N ARG A 333 -24.32 16.00 3.64
CA ARG A 333 -25.73 16.13 4.00
C ARG A 333 -26.30 14.75 4.29
N ILE A 334 -26.81 14.56 5.51
CA ILE A 334 -27.51 13.35 5.93
C ILE A 334 -29.01 13.66 5.85
N GLY A 335 -29.77 12.90 5.07
CA GLY A 335 -31.21 13.09 4.90
C GLY A 335 -32.04 12.45 6.02
N ALA A 336 -33.37 12.59 5.92
CA ALA A 336 -34.34 12.14 6.92
C ALA A 336 -34.27 10.63 7.23
N GLN A 337 -33.85 9.81 6.26
CA GLN A 337 -33.67 8.36 6.47
C GLN A 337 -32.25 8.00 6.96
N GLY A 338 -31.44 9.00 7.33
CA GLY A 338 -30.07 8.82 7.77
C GLY A 338 -29.07 8.49 6.65
N ARG A 339 -29.51 8.43 5.38
CA ARG A 339 -28.61 8.25 4.23
C ARG A 339 -27.91 9.54 3.86
N VAL A 340 -26.66 9.45 3.45
CA VAL A 340 -25.91 10.57 2.88
C VAL A 340 -26.46 10.88 1.49
N THR A 341 -27.01 12.08 1.30
CA THR A 341 -27.56 12.54 0.01
C THR A 341 -26.59 13.42 -0.76
N GLU A 342 -25.71 14.14 -0.07
CA GLU A 342 -24.65 14.96 -0.66
C GLU A 342 -23.33 14.72 0.05
N ALA A 343 -22.23 14.69 -0.69
CA ALA A 343 -20.89 14.65 -0.13
C ALA A 343 -19.86 15.30 -1.07
N CYS A 344 -18.99 16.13 -0.52
CA CYS A 344 -17.85 16.73 -1.22
C CYS A 344 -16.71 17.03 -0.25
N ALA A 345 -15.48 17.11 -0.73
CA ALA A 345 -14.32 17.49 0.07
C ALA A 345 -14.14 19.01 0.05
N ALA A 346 -14.27 19.65 1.21
CA ALA A 346 -14.01 21.09 1.37
C ALA A 346 -12.54 21.40 1.63
N SER A 347 -11.74 20.40 2.00
CA SER A 347 -10.27 20.46 1.94
C SER A 347 -9.74 19.05 1.72
N ASP A 348 -8.70 18.92 0.93
CA ASP A 348 -8.10 17.63 0.57
C ASP A 348 -6.57 17.77 0.52
N GLU A 349 -5.89 17.30 1.58
CA GLU A 349 -4.42 17.27 1.62
C GLU A 349 -3.83 16.09 0.84
N LEU A 350 -4.66 15.15 0.39
CA LEU A 350 -4.21 13.99 -0.38
C LEU A 350 -3.84 14.42 -1.81
N GLY A 351 -4.63 15.32 -2.39
CA GLY A 351 -4.40 15.86 -3.74
C GLY A 351 -4.58 14.85 -4.87
N ASP A 352 -5.13 13.66 -4.58
CA ASP A 352 -5.39 12.60 -5.55
C ASP A 352 -6.91 12.49 -5.81
N PRO A 353 -7.39 12.86 -7.01
CA PRO A 353 -8.82 12.87 -7.33
C PRO A 353 -9.46 11.48 -7.33
N THR A 354 -8.68 10.43 -7.64
CA THR A 354 -9.17 9.05 -7.65
C THR A 354 -9.39 8.57 -6.22
N LEU A 355 -8.41 8.77 -5.34
CA LEU A 355 -8.51 8.47 -3.92
C LEU A 355 -9.66 9.26 -3.28
N ARG A 356 -9.75 10.57 -3.55
CA ARG A 356 -10.84 11.43 -3.06
C ARG A 356 -12.20 10.91 -3.50
N THR A 357 -12.37 10.54 -4.76
CA THR A 357 -13.63 10.02 -5.29
C THR A 357 -14.01 8.70 -4.62
N CYS A 358 -13.07 7.79 -4.43
CA CYS A 358 -13.30 6.54 -3.71
C CYS A 358 -13.75 6.80 -2.27
N VAL A 359 -13.04 7.65 -1.51
CA VAL A 359 -13.39 7.95 -0.12
C VAL A 359 -14.75 8.63 -0.02
N LEU A 360 -15.09 9.54 -0.93
CA LEU A 360 -16.44 10.12 -0.98
C LEU A 360 -17.51 9.07 -1.30
N GLY A 361 -17.19 8.07 -2.12
CA GLY A 361 -18.04 6.90 -2.34
C GLY A 361 -18.29 6.10 -1.05
N VAL A 362 -17.25 5.87 -0.26
CA VAL A 362 -17.36 5.21 1.06
C VAL A 362 -18.26 6.03 1.99
N VAL A 363 -18.04 7.35 2.09
CA VAL A 363 -18.86 8.25 2.91
C VAL A 363 -20.34 8.20 2.49
N ARG A 364 -20.62 8.21 1.19
CA ARG A 364 -22.00 8.09 0.67
C ARG A 364 -22.65 6.74 0.98
N GLY A 365 -21.85 5.70 1.17
CA GLY A 365 -22.32 4.36 1.55
C GLY A 365 -22.71 4.25 3.03
N VAL A 366 -22.34 5.20 3.88
CA VAL A 366 -22.67 5.19 5.31
C VAL A 366 -24.14 5.52 5.52
N VAL A 367 -24.79 4.76 6.39
CA VAL A 367 -26.15 5.02 6.87
C VAL A 367 -26.05 5.43 8.33
N PHE A 368 -26.47 6.65 8.64
CA PHE A 368 -26.58 7.18 10.00
C PHE A 368 -28.00 6.96 10.54
N PRO A 369 -28.24 7.21 11.85
CA PRO A 369 -29.59 7.39 12.34
C PRO A 369 -30.27 8.61 11.70
N ALA A 370 -31.60 8.59 11.67
CA ALA A 370 -32.38 9.73 11.22
C ALA A 370 -32.10 10.96 12.11
N PRO A 371 -31.91 12.17 11.54
CA PRO A 371 -31.78 13.40 12.32
C PRO A 371 -33.03 13.66 13.17
N VAL A 372 -32.84 14.08 14.42
CA VAL A 372 -33.94 14.43 15.33
C VAL A 372 -34.44 15.83 14.98
N GLY A 373 -35.76 16.00 14.84
CA GLY A 373 -36.39 17.32 14.69
C GLY A 373 -36.27 17.97 13.30
N GLY A 374 -35.75 17.28 12.28
CA GLY A 374 -35.63 17.82 10.93
C GLY A 374 -35.54 16.78 9.83
N ASP A 375 -35.42 17.27 8.59
CA ASP A 375 -35.40 16.47 7.36
C ASP A 375 -33.97 16.21 6.86
N TYR A 376 -33.00 16.95 7.39
CA TYR A 376 -31.59 16.76 7.10
C TYR A 376 -30.68 17.34 8.17
N VAL A 377 -29.40 16.96 8.17
CA VAL A 377 -28.34 17.68 8.89
C VAL A 377 -27.10 17.77 8.01
N ASP A 378 -26.47 18.95 7.99
CA ASP A 378 -25.19 19.16 7.31
C ASP A 378 -24.06 19.06 8.33
N VAL A 379 -23.07 18.21 8.03
CA VAL A 379 -21.94 17.93 8.92
C VAL A 379 -20.62 18.07 8.19
N ALA A 380 -19.58 18.49 8.91
CA ALA A 380 -18.20 18.47 8.45
C ALA A 380 -17.45 17.33 9.14
N LEU A 381 -17.01 16.35 8.35
CA LEU A 381 -16.32 15.16 8.81
C LEU A 381 -14.80 15.35 8.65
N PRO A 382 -14.04 15.48 9.74
CA PRO A 382 -12.58 15.51 9.67
C PRO A 382 -12.06 14.08 9.54
N LEU A 383 -11.68 13.68 8.33
CA LEU A 383 -11.11 12.36 8.06
C LEU A 383 -9.58 12.44 8.09
N ARG A 384 -8.96 11.50 8.80
CA ARG A 384 -7.52 11.24 8.72
C ARG A 384 -7.34 9.85 8.13
N LEU A 385 -6.77 9.81 6.94
CA LEU A 385 -6.48 8.57 6.24
C LEU A 385 -5.03 8.22 6.53
N THR A 386 -4.81 7.00 7.02
CA THR A 386 -3.47 6.45 7.28
C THR A 386 -3.33 5.16 6.50
N PRO A 387 -2.26 4.99 5.70
CA PRO A 387 -2.03 3.74 5.02
C PRO A 387 -1.78 2.64 6.05
N ASP A 388 -2.09 1.41 5.66
CA ASP A 388 -1.84 0.27 6.52
C ASP A 388 -0.34 -0.04 6.48
N HIS A 389 0.30 0.09 7.64
CA HIS A 389 1.70 -0.25 7.81
C HIS A 389 1.90 -1.73 8.17
N SER A 390 0.82 -2.51 8.33
CA SER A 390 0.89 -3.97 8.48
C SER A 390 1.56 -4.62 7.25
N ALA A 391 1.49 -3.97 6.09
CA ALA A 391 2.22 -4.34 4.87
C ALA A 391 3.75 -4.14 4.96
N GLN A 392 4.29 -3.67 6.09
CA GLN A 392 5.74 -3.65 6.29
C GLN A 392 6.27 -5.08 6.41
N GLN A 393 6.98 -5.51 5.37
CA GLN A 393 7.51 -6.86 5.32
C GLN A 393 8.89 -6.91 5.97
N ARG A 394 9.07 -7.88 6.87
CA ARG A 394 10.39 -8.22 7.41
C ARG A 394 11.23 -8.90 6.32
N PRO A 395 12.55 -8.71 6.29
CA PRO A 395 13.38 -9.36 5.29
C PRO A 395 13.26 -10.89 5.31
N LEU A 396 13.21 -11.50 6.50
CA LEU A 396 13.09 -12.96 6.69
C LEU A 396 11.98 -13.29 7.70
N CYS A 397 11.35 -14.46 7.56
CA CYS A 397 10.23 -14.89 8.41
C CYS A 397 10.65 -15.47 9.77
N ASP A 398 11.85 -16.06 9.82
CA ASP A 398 12.35 -16.86 10.96
C ASP A 398 13.49 -16.15 11.72
N GLY A 399 13.46 -14.82 11.73
CA GLY A 399 14.42 -13.95 12.44
C GLY A 399 13.85 -13.36 13.71
#